data_AF-A0A9E7KCM6-F1
#
_entry.id   AF-A0A9E7KCM6-F1
#
_cell.length_a   1.000
_cell.length_b   1.000
_cell.length_c   1.000
_cell.angle_alpha   90.00
_cell.angle_beta   90.00
_cell.angle_gamma   90.00
#
_symmetry.space_group_name_H-M   'P 1'
#
loop_
_entity.id
_entity.type
_entity.pdbx_description
1 polymer ?
#
loop_
_entity_poly.entity_id
_entity_poly.type
_entity_poly.pdbx_seq_one_letter_code
_entity_poly.pdbx_strand_id
1 'polypeptide(L)'
;MNFKGIVPGAAAANLPKVAILGGAGLYAAVNSLYNVEGGHRDIGFNRIYGIKDKVYPEGTHLMVPWLERPIIYDVRAWPQLVETTSGSRDLQMVKIGLPVLTWPFADCLPTIYLTLGENYNETVLPSIFHETLKSVVAQYNTIQPITQREHLQAVTV
;
A
#
# COMPACT_ATOMS: atom_id res chain seq x y z
N MET A 1 25.98 54.09 -39.76
CA MET A 1 26.72 52.83 -39.58
C MET A 1 27.52 52.91 -38.29
N ASN A 2 27.59 51.78 -37.57
CA ASN A 2 28.44 51.47 -36.39
C ASN A 2 27.79 51.59 -35.01
N PHE A 3 26.91 50.61 -34.72
CA PHE A 3 26.62 50.12 -33.38
C PHE A 3 27.90 49.58 -32.73
N LYS A 4 28.29 50.18 -31.60
CA LYS A 4 29.40 49.71 -30.76
C LYS A 4 28.90 48.53 -29.93
N GLY A 5 29.49 47.36 -30.17
CA GLY A 5 29.15 46.11 -29.48
C GLY A 5 29.31 46.24 -27.97
N ILE A 6 28.24 45.94 -27.24
CA ILE A 6 28.29 45.60 -25.81
C ILE A 6 28.60 44.11 -25.76
N VAL A 7 29.87 43.80 -25.54
CA VAL A 7 30.36 42.46 -25.24
C VAL A 7 29.68 42.00 -23.94
N PRO A 8 28.94 40.88 -23.90
CA PRO A 8 28.35 40.41 -22.66
C PRO A 8 29.48 39.77 -21.84
N GLY A 9 30.11 40.58 -20.99
CA GLY A 9 31.04 40.08 -19.98
C GLY A 9 30.31 39.13 -19.04
N ALA A 10 30.90 37.94 -18.84
CA ALA A 10 30.80 36.95 -17.74
C ALA A 10 29.46 36.67 -16.99
N ALA A 11 28.54 37.62 -16.87
CA ALA A 11 27.21 37.49 -16.25
C ALA A 11 26.20 36.72 -17.11
N ALA A 12 26.30 36.81 -18.45
CA ALA A 12 25.40 36.09 -19.36
C ALA A 12 25.67 34.57 -19.38
N ALA A 13 26.89 34.13 -19.07
CA ALA A 13 27.25 32.71 -19.04
C ALA A 13 26.74 31.98 -17.78
N ASN A 14 26.50 32.72 -16.69
CA ASN A 14 25.97 32.18 -15.43
C ASN A 14 24.45 32.30 -15.34
N LEU A 15 23.81 33.18 -16.13
CA LEU A 15 22.36 33.31 -16.22
C LEU A 15 21.62 31.99 -16.50
N PRO A 16 22.01 31.16 -17.49
CA PRO A 16 21.34 29.89 -17.73
C PRO A 16 21.53 28.90 -16.57
N LYS A 17 22.68 28.90 -15.89
CA LYS A 17 22.91 28.06 -14.70
C LYS A 17 22.04 28.48 -13.52
N VAL A 18 21.91 29.78 -13.29
CA VAL A 18 21.05 30.33 -12.23
C VAL A 18 19.57 30.12 -12.56
N ALA A 19 19.17 30.21 -13.83
CA ALA A 19 17.80 29.91 -14.26
C ALA A 19 17.45 28.42 -14.09
N ILE A 20 18.38 27.50 -14.41
CA ILE A 20 18.19 26.05 -14.20
C ILE A 20 18.14 25.72 -12.71
N LEU A 21 19.06 26.26 -11.90
CA LEU A 21 19.07 26.05 -10.44
C LEU A 21 17.85 26.67 -9.76
N GLY A 22 17.45 27.87 -10.15
CA GLY A 22 16.26 28.56 -9.65
C GLY A 22 14.96 27.85 -10.06
N GLY A 23 14.86 27.39 -11.31
CA GLY A 23 13.73 26.62 -11.80
C GLY A 23 13.61 25.25 -11.13
N ALA A 24 14.72 24.54 -10.95
CA ALA A 24 14.76 23.26 -10.25
C ALA A 24 14.43 23.41 -8.75
N GLY A 25 14.95 24.46 -8.10
CA GLY A 25 14.64 24.76 -6.69
C GLY A 25 13.17 25.11 -6.46
N LEU A 26 12.58 25.93 -7.35
CA LEU A 26 11.16 26.29 -7.27
C LEU A 26 10.25 25.08 -7.55
N TYR A 27 10.58 24.28 -8.57
CA TYR A 27 9.84 23.06 -8.90
C TYR A 27 9.88 22.04 -7.75
N ALA A 28 11.04 21.89 -7.10
CA ALA A 28 11.19 21.04 -5.93
C ALA A 28 10.38 21.56 -4.74
N ALA A 29 10.39 22.88 -4.47
CA ALA A 29 9.63 23.46 -3.38
C ALA A 29 8.11 23.27 -3.56
N VAL A 30 7.58 23.51 -4.76
CA VAL A 30 6.14 23.40 -5.03
C VAL A 30 5.65 21.95 -4.95
N ASN A 31 6.46 20.98 -5.39
CA ASN A 31 6.10 19.56 -5.35
C ASN A 31 6.60 18.83 -4.08
N SER A 32 7.14 19.56 -3.11
CA SER A 32 7.66 18.94 -1.88
C SER A 32 6.58 18.59 -0.87
N LEU A 33 5.42 19.22 -0.95
CA LEU A 33 4.32 18.99 -0.01
C LEU A 33 3.36 17.95 -0.58
N TYR A 34 3.12 16.89 0.20
CA TYR A 34 2.06 15.93 -0.06
C TYR A 34 1.20 15.74 1.18
N ASN A 35 -0.07 15.41 0.95
CA ASN A 35 -1.01 15.18 2.02
C ASN A 35 -1.44 13.72 2.02
N VAL A 36 -1.36 13.07 3.18
CA VAL A 36 -1.88 11.72 3.40
C VAL A 36 -3.25 11.86 4.03
N GLU A 37 -4.27 11.32 3.35
CA GLU A 37 -5.64 11.34 3.83
C GLU A 37 -5.83 10.48 5.08
N GLY A 38 -6.79 10.85 5.94
CA GLY A 38 -7.13 10.07 7.13
C GLY A 38 -7.51 8.63 6.79
N GLY A 39 -6.99 7.67 7.53
CA GLY A 39 -7.20 6.23 7.27
C GLY A 39 -6.25 5.63 6.22
N HIS A 40 -5.38 6.44 5.62
CA HIS A 40 -4.25 5.96 4.84
C HIS A 40 -2.95 6.12 5.64
N ARG A 41 -1.94 5.33 5.26
CA ARG A 41 -0.59 5.40 5.79
C ARG A 41 0.39 5.48 4.64
N ASP A 42 1.43 6.27 4.81
CA ASP A 42 2.46 6.40 3.79
C ASP A 42 3.74 5.66 4.17
N ILE A 43 4.29 4.96 3.19
CA ILE A 43 5.62 4.37 3.24
C ILE A 43 6.51 5.17 2.30
N GLY A 44 7.46 5.91 2.87
CA GLY A 44 8.42 6.69 2.08
C GLY A 44 9.45 5.79 1.40
N PHE A 45 9.37 5.66 0.07
CA PHE A 45 10.40 5.01 -0.74
C PHE A 45 11.50 6.00 -1.11
N ASN A 46 12.74 5.73 -0.70
CA ASN A 46 13.91 6.49 -1.11
C ASN A 46 14.66 5.76 -2.24
N ARG A 47 15.00 6.47 -3.31
CA ARG A 47 15.70 5.90 -4.49
C ARG A 47 17.07 5.31 -4.16
N ILE A 48 17.77 5.81 -3.12
CA ILE A 48 19.13 5.37 -2.76
C ILE A 48 19.09 4.28 -1.68
N TYR A 49 18.33 4.50 -0.62
CA TYR A 49 18.30 3.61 0.57
C TYR A 49 17.18 2.56 0.52
N GLY A 50 16.24 2.68 -0.43
CA GLY A 50 15.07 1.82 -0.51
C GLY A 50 13.93 2.28 0.42
N ILE A 51 13.16 1.31 0.91
CA ILE A 51 11.97 1.54 1.72
C ILE A 51 12.38 1.89 3.14
N LYS A 52 11.81 2.98 3.68
CA LYS A 52 11.99 3.35 5.10
C LYS A 52 11.10 2.46 5.98
N ASP A 53 11.66 1.95 7.08
CA ASP A 53 10.90 1.20 8.11
C ASP A 53 9.91 2.09 8.88
N LYS A 54 10.07 3.40 8.79
CA LYS A 54 9.18 4.36 9.46
C LYS A 54 7.95 4.62 8.60
N VAL A 55 6.79 4.27 9.15
CA VAL A 55 5.48 4.59 8.58
C VAL A 55 5.07 5.98 9.01
N TYR A 56 4.63 6.78 8.04
CA TYR A 56 4.13 8.13 8.28
C TYR A 56 2.61 8.08 8.47
N PRO A 57 2.09 8.64 9.58
CA PRO A 57 0.65 8.71 9.82
C PRO A 57 -0.05 9.68 8.86
N GLU A 58 -1.36 9.88 9.01
CA GLU A 58 -2.09 10.89 8.26
C GLU A 58 -1.50 12.30 8.46
N GLY A 59 -1.65 13.16 7.44
CA GLY A 59 -1.22 14.56 7.50
C GLY A 59 -0.26 14.97 6.39
N THR A 60 0.18 16.23 6.47
CA THR A 60 1.04 16.85 5.46
C THR A 60 2.50 16.51 5.74
N HIS A 61 3.12 15.84 4.77
CA HIS A 61 4.50 15.40 4.85
C HIS A 61 5.32 16.09 3.73
N LEU A 62 6.62 16.26 4.00
CA LEU A 62 7.56 16.81 3.05
C LEU A 62 8.30 15.66 2.37
N MET A 63 8.22 15.58 1.05
CA MET A 63 9.04 14.69 0.23
C MET A 63 10.01 15.49 -0.63
N VAL A 64 11.13 14.87 -0.98
CA VAL A 64 12.01 15.37 -2.04
C VAL A 64 11.60 14.71 -3.36
N PRO A 65 10.96 15.40 -4.32
CA PRO A 65 10.26 14.78 -5.46
C PRO A 65 11.16 13.94 -6.41
N TRP A 66 12.48 14.12 -6.35
CA TRP A 66 13.43 13.32 -7.12
C TRP A 66 13.95 12.08 -6.38
N LEU A 67 14.09 12.17 -5.06
CA LEU A 67 14.72 11.14 -4.24
C LEU A 67 13.68 10.24 -3.56
N GLU A 68 12.56 10.83 -3.14
CA GLU A 68 11.54 10.17 -2.35
C GLU A 68 10.24 10.05 -3.14
N ARG A 69 9.60 8.89 -3.04
CA ARG A 69 8.25 8.64 -3.58
C ARG A 69 7.39 8.08 -2.45
N PRO A 70 6.31 8.76 -2.05
CA PRO A 70 5.37 8.20 -1.10
C PRO A 70 4.58 7.07 -1.77
N ILE A 71 4.36 6.00 -1.03
CA ILE A 71 3.48 4.90 -1.41
C ILE A 71 2.37 4.89 -0.37
N ILE A 72 1.21 5.37 -0.80
CA ILE A 72 0.05 5.53 0.06
C ILE A 72 -0.71 4.20 0.11
N TYR A 73 -0.81 3.65 1.31
CA TYR A 73 -1.57 2.43 1.61
C TYR A 73 -2.88 2.75 2.32
N ASP A 74 -3.95 2.06 1.92
CA ASP A 74 -5.18 2.04 2.69
C ASP A 74 -5.06 1.03 3.85
N VAL A 75 -5.36 1.48 5.06
CA VAL A 75 -5.31 0.68 6.29
C VAL A 75 -6.71 0.42 6.84
N ARG A 76 -7.73 0.74 6.06
CA ARG A 76 -9.11 0.51 6.44
C ARG A 76 -9.48 -0.96 6.33
N ALA A 77 -10.49 -1.31 7.12
CA ALA A 77 -11.05 -2.65 7.08
C ALA A 77 -11.84 -2.84 5.79
N TRP A 78 -11.43 -3.83 5.00
CA TRP A 78 -12.10 -4.19 3.75
C TRP A 78 -12.92 -5.49 3.93
N PRO A 79 -14.21 -5.50 3.56
CA PRO A 79 -15.02 -6.71 3.63
C PRO A 79 -14.80 -7.56 2.37
N GLN A 80 -14.43 -8.84 2.54
CA GLN A 80 -14.26 -9.79 1.43
C GLN A 80 -15.13 -11.03 1.65
N LEU A 81 -15.98 -11.36 0.67
CA LEU A 81 -16.73 -12.61 0.67
C LEU A 81 -15.88 -13.71 0.00
N VAL A 82 -15.44 -14.69 0.78
CA VAL A 82 -14.65 -15.82 0.28
C VAL A 82 -15.53 -17.06 0.20
N GLU A 83 -15.74 -17.55 -1.01
CA GLU A 83 -16.51 -18.77 -1.26
C GLU A 83 -15.59 -19.95 -1.59
N THR A 84 -15.82 -21.08 -0.94
CA THR A 84 -15.08 -22.33 -1.19
C THR A 84 -16.03 -23.49 -1.34
N THR A 85 -15.63 -24.45 -2.17
CA THR A 85 -16.24 -25.78 -2.19
C THR A 85 -15.24 -26.77 -1.58
N SER A 86 -15.60 -27.44 -0.49
CA SER A 86 -14.72 -28.38 0.21
C SER A 86 -15.46 -29.68 0.55
N GLY A 87 -14.71 -30.77 0.64
CA GLY A 87 -15.18 -32.02 1.24
C GLY A 87 -15.25 -31.88 2.76
N SER A 88 -16.34 -32.35 3.34
CA SER A 88 -16.53 -32.47 4.79
C SER A 88 -16.02 -33.83 5.30
N ARG A 89 -16.02 -34.01 6.63
CA ARG A 89 -15.69 -35.29 7.27
C ARG A 89 -16.54 -36.47 6.80
N ASP A 90 -17.79 -36.21 6.43
CA ASP A 90 -18.74 -37.20 5.91
C ASP A 90 -18.58 -37.44 4.40
N LEU A 91 -17.49 -36.98 3.78
CA LEU A 91 -17.19 -37.06 2.34
C LEU A 91 -18.22 -36.35 1.44
N GLN A 92 -19.05 -35.50 2.02
CA GLN A 92 -20.00 -34.67 1.28
C GLN A 92 -19.32 -33.37 0.87
N MET A 93 -19.53 -32.98 -0.40
CA MET A 93 -19.07 -31.70 -0.92
C MET A 93 -20.03 -30.58 -0.48
N VAL A 94 -19.51 -29.59 0.24
CA VAL A 94 -20.28 -28.43 0.72
C VAL A 94 -19.70 -27.15 0.14
N LYS A 95 -20.59 -26.24 -0.27
CA LYS A 95 -20.24 -24.86 -0.64
C LYS A 95 -20.44 -23.96 0.56
N ILE A 96 -19.40 -23.23 0.95
CA ILE A 96 -19.39 -22.36 2.12
C ILE A 96 -18.85 -21.00 1.70
N GLY A 97 -19.59 -19.95 2.04
CA GLY A 97 -19.18 -18.56 1.89
C GLY A 97 -19.01 -17.93 3.27
N LEU A 98 -17.82 -17.40 3.55
CA LEU A 98 -17.54 -16.67 4.78
C LEU A 98 -17.16 -15.22 4.42
N PRO A 99 -17.92 -14.21 4.90
CA PRO A 99 -17.45 -12.83 4.85
C PRO A 99 -16.35 -12.64 5.90
N VAL A 100 -15.17 -12.26 5.45
CA VAL A 100 -14.03 -11.95 6.32
C VAL A 100 -13.76 -10.45 6.21
N LEU A 101 -13.61 -9.82 7.38
CA LEU A 101 -13.11 -8.46 7.48
C LEU A 101 -11.61 -8.54 7.74
N THR A 102 -10.80 -7.83 6.96
CA THR A 102 -9.35 -7.75 7.22
C THR A 102 -8.86 -6.31 7.16
N TRP A 103 -7.78 -6.02 7.86
CA TRP A 103 -7.06 -4.75 7.78
C TRP A 103 -5.58 -5.01 8.02
N PRO A 104 -4.67 -4.32 7.32
CA PRO A 104 -3.26 -4.44 7.60
C PRO A 104 -2.89 -3.71 8.90
N PHE A 105 -1.88 -4.22 9.60
CA PHE A 105 -1.30 -3.50 10.74
C PHE A 105 -0.44 -2.34 10.23
N ALA A 106 -0.79 -1.11 10.64
CA ALA A 106 -0.10 0.11 10.21
C ALA A 106 1.42 0.06 10.46
N ASP A 107 1.84 -0.50 11.58
CA ASP A 107 3.26 -0.54 11.97
C ASP A 107 4.09 -1.52 11.12
N CYS A 108 3.44 -2.52 10.51
CA CYS A 108 4.11 -3.57 9.73
C CYS A 108 4.00 -3.35 8.21
N LEU A 109 3.46 -2.21 7.76
CA LEU A 109 3.30 -1.89 6.35
C LEU A 109 4.59 -2.01 5.51
N PRO A 110 5.79 -1.58 5.98
CA PRO A 110 7.02 -1.74 5.22
C PRO A 110 7.36 -3.21 4.99
N THR A 111 7.17 -4.04 6.01
CA THR A 111 7.41 -5.48 5.94
C THR A 111 6.41 -6.14 4.99
N ILE A 112 5.12 -5.81 5.08
CA ILE A 112 4.07 -6.35 4.20
C ILE A 112 4.37 -6.00 2.74
N TYR A 113 4.73 -4.75 2.46
CA TYR A 113 5.08 -4.30 1.12
C TYR A 113 6.28 -5.06 0.54
N LEU A 114 7.32 -5.27 1.34
CA LEU A 114 8.53 -5.98 0.92
C LEU A 114 8.29 -7.48 0.66
N THR A 115 7.41 -8.10 1.44
CA THR A 115 7.23 -9.56 1.45
C THR A 115 6.12 -10.03 0.53
N LEU A 116 4.97 -9.35 0.53
CA LEU A 116 3.81 -9.74 -0.27
C LEU A 116 3.55 -8.80 -1.47
N GLY A 117 4.13 -7.59 -1.49
CA GLY A 117 3.90 -6.61 -2.54
C GLY A 117 2.58 -5.85 -2.39
N GLU A 118 2.21 -5.07 -3.42
CA GLU A 118 1.02 -4.21 -3.41
C GLU A 118 -0.29 -4.99 -3.55
N ASN A 119 -0.31 -6.04 -4.37
CA ASN A 119 -1.51 -6.84 -4.67
C ASN A 119 -1.66 -8.07 -3.74
N TYR A 120 -1.17 -7.97 -2.51
CA TYR A 120 -1.20 -9.07 -1.55
C TYR A 120 -2.64 -9.48 -1.18
N ASN A 121 -3.50 -8.48 -1.17
CA ASN A 121 -4.89 -8.52 -0.79
C ASN A 121 -5.73 -9.34 -1.79
N GLU A 122 -5.47 -9.26 -3.09
CA GLU A 122 -6.20 -9.99 -4.13
C GLU A 122 -5.62 -11.39 -4.40
N THR A 123 -4.32 -11.60 -4.16
CA THR A 123 -3.65 -12.84 -4.56
C THR A 123 -3.38 -13.78 -3.40
N VAL A 124 -2.84 -13.27 -2.29
CA VAL A 124 -2.33 -14.10 -1.20
C VAL A 124 -3.40 -14.36 -0.14
N LEU A 125 -4.16 -13.32 0.24
CA LEU A 125 -5.21 -13.43 1.25
C LEU A 125 -6.28 -14.48 0.89
N PRO A 126 -6.86 -14.49 -0.33
CA PRO A 126 -7.86 -15.49 -0.69
C PRO A 126 -7.31 -16.92 -0.64
N SER A 127 -6.05 -17.11 -1.02
CA SER A 127 -5.39 -18.42 -0.96
C SER A 127 -5.32 -18.94 0.47
N ILE A 128 -4.89 -18.10 1.42
CA ILE A 128 -4.82 -18.46 2.85
C ILE A 128 -6.22 -18.76 3.40
N PHE A 129 -7.22 -17.95 3.07
CA PHE A 129 -8.60 -18.21 3.49
C PHE A 129 -9.12 -19.52 2.92
N HIS A 130 -8.86 -19.80 1.64
CA HIS A 130 -9.28 -21.06 1.03
C HIS A 130 -8.62 -22.28 1.68
N GLU A 131 -7.34 -22.19 2.02
CA GLU A 131 -6.60 -23.27 2.69
C GLU A 131 -7.13 -23.52 4.10
N THR A 132 -7.23 -22.46 4.90
CA THR A 132 -7.74 -22.53 6.28
C THR A 132 -9.19 -23.00 6.32
N LEU A 133 -10.07 -22.46 5.48
CA LEU A 133 -11.47 -22.90 5.36
C LEU A 133 -11.56 -24.39 5.02
N LYS A 134 -10.81 -24.88 4.03
CA LYS A 134 -10.79 -26.31 3.69
C LYS A 134 -10.33 -27.17 4.87
N SER A 135 -9.29 -26.76 5.58
CA SER A 135 -8.76 -27.49 6.74
C SER A 135 -9.74 -27.57 7.91
N VAL A 136 -10.51 -26.51 8.15
CA VAL A 136 -11.52 -26.46 9.21
C VAL A 136 -12.73 -27.31 8.80
N VAL A 137 -13.22 -27.15 7.58
CA VAL A 137 -14.40 -27.87 7.07
C VAL A 137 -14.19 -29.38 7.03
N ALA A 138 -12.96 -29.85 6.79
CA ALA A 138 -12.63 -31.27 6.83
C ALA A 138 -12.78 -31.91 8.22
N GLN A 139 -12.75 -31.11 9.30
CA GLN A 139 -12.85 -31.62 10.67
C GLN A 139 -14.29 -31.79 11.15
N TYR A 140 -15.23 -31.03 10.56
CA TYR A 140 -16.65 -31.00 10.94
C TYR A 140 -17.54 -31.80 10.00
N ASN A 141 -18.66 -32.29 10.55
CA ASN A 141 -19.74 -32.91 9.76
C ASN A 141 -20.63 -31.82 9.14
N THR A 142 -21.27 -32.10 8.00
CA THR A 142 -21.94 -31.07 7.16
C THR A 142 -23.04 -30.26 7.86
N ILE A 143 -23.65 -30.81 8.90
CA ILE A 143 -24.72 -30.16 9.67
C ILE A 143 -24.14 -29.16 10.68
N GLN A 144 -22.92 -29.39 11.17
CA GLN A 144 -22.33 -28.64 12.28
C GLN A 144 -21.96 -27.18 11.94
N PRO A 145 -21.45 -26.83 10.74
CA PRO A 145 -21.21 -25.44 10.36
C PRO A 145 -22.45 -24.55 10.42
N ILE A 146 -23.64 -25.11 10.15
CA ILE A 146 -24.90 -24.37 10.23
C ILE A 146 -25.26 -24.11 11.71
N THR A 147 -25.14 -25.14 12.54
CA THR A 147 -25.46 -25.06 13.98
C THR A 147 -24.45 -24.22 14.76
N GLN A 148 -23.17 -24.23 14.38
CA GLN A 148 -22.07 -23.53 15.06
C GLN A 148 -21.58 -22.27 14.33
N ARG A 149 -22.38 -21.73 13.40
CA ARG A 149 -22.01 -20.56 12.59
C ARG A 149 -21.52 -19.38 13.42
N GLU A 150 -22.11 -19.15 14.60
CA GLU A 150 -21.74 -18.05 15.50
C GLU A 150 -20.35 -18.25 16.10
N HIS A 151 -19.99 -19.49 16.45
CA HIS A 151 -18.67 -19.80 16.97
C HIS A 151 -17.59 -19.70 15.88
N LEU A 152 -17.89 -20.15 14.66
CA LEU A 152 -16.97 -20.06 13.52
C LEU A 152 -16.77 -18.62 13.04
N GLN A 153 -17.80 -17.77 13.12
CA GLN A 153 -17.72 -16.36 12.76
C GLN A 153 -17.03 -15.51 13.83
N ALA A 154 -17.12 -15.89 15.11
CA ALA A 154 -16.44 -15.17 16.20
C ALA A 154 -14.91 -15.22 16.10
N VAL A 155 -14.35 -16.17 15.34
CA VAL A 155 -12.90 -16.31 15.07
C VAL A 155 -12.43 -15.34 13.99
N THR A 156 -13.27 -14.46 13.47
CA THR A 156 -12.84 -13.40 12.54
C THR A 156 -11.75 -12.55 13.22
N VAL A 157 -10.51 -12.70 12.74
CA VAL A 157 -9.27 -12.08 13.25
C VAL A 157 -9.17 -10.63 12.83
#